data_AF-A0A932WJU9-F1
#
_entry.id   AF-A0A932WJU9-F1
#
_cell.length_a   1.000
_cell.length_b   1.000
_cell.length_c   1.000
_cell.angle_alpha   90.00
_cell.angle_beta   90.00
_cell.angle_gamma   90.00
#
_symmetry.space_group_name_H-M   'P 1'
#
loop_
_entity.id
_entity.type
_entity.pdbx_description
1 polymer ?
#
loop_
_entity_poly.entity_id
_entity_poly.type
_entity_poly.pdbx_seq_one_letter_code
_entity_poly.pdbx_strand_id
1 'polypeptide(L)'
;MRRRRPAAVPGPDAAALVRQLGALLGELGLSEIEVSHGDLRVRLQRSPVVHGAIPVPAAPAAAPAPAESLAPGTVTIEAPMVGTFYRAASPAGEPYVREGDVVKEGHIVGIIEAMKLMNEIESRAAGRVVEVLVENGQAVEYGQPLFVLEPLR
;
A
#
# COMPACT_ATOMS: atom_id res chain seq x y z
N MET A 1 -26.28 37.84 25.51
CA MET A 1 -26.51 37.77 24.05
C MET A 1 -25.20 38.02 23.31
N ARG A 2 -24.54 36.98 22.78
CA ARG A 2 -23.33 37.16 21.96
C ARG A 2 -23.74 37.26 20.49
N ARG A 3 -23.60 38.45 19.89
CA ARG A 3 -23.82 38.69 18.46
C ARG A 3 -22.73 37.97 17.66
N ARG A 4 -23.10 37.05 16.77
CA ARG A 4 -22.17 36.46 15.79
C ARG A 4 -21.83 37.51 14.73
N ARG A 5 -20.53 37.77 14.50
CA ARG A 5 -20.02 38.58 13.39
C ARG A 5 -20.19 37.80 12.06
N PRO A 6 -20.56 38.46 10.95
CA PRO A 6 -20.61 37.81 9.64
C PRO A 6 -19.18 37.54 9.12
N ALA A 7 -18.98 36.41 8.45
CA ALA A 7 -17.70 36.03 7.84
C ALA A 7 -17.38 36.97 6.67
N ALA A 8 -16.13 37.44 6.60
CA ALA A 8 -15.66 38.35 5.55
C ALA A 8 -15.68 37.64 4.19
N VAL A 9 -16.24 38.31 3.18
CA VAL A 9 -16.21 37.85 1.80
C VAL A 9 -14.78 38.01 1.26
N PRO A 10 -14.15 36.95 0.72
CA PRO A 10 -12.77 37.03 0.24
C PRO A 10 -12.63 37.98 -0.95
N GLY A 11 -11.46 38.64 -1.07
CA GLY A 11 -11.18 39.64 -2.11
C GLY A 11 -11.21 39.09 -3.55
N PRO A 12 -11.21 39.96 -4.57
CA PRO A 12 -11.37 39.58 -5.97
C PRO A 12 -10.34 38.57 -6.47
N ASP A 13 -9.10 38.62 -5.97
CA ASP A 13 -8.01 37.70 -6.35
C ASP A 13 -8.25 36.26 -5.87
N ALA A 14 -8.88 36.10 -4.70
CA ALA A 14 -9.22 34.78 -4.17
C ALA A 14 -10.38 34.15 -4.94
N ALA A 15 -11.35 34.97 -5.39
CA ALA A 15 -12.47 34.48 -6.19
C ALA A 15 -12.02 33.95 -7.57
N ALA A 16 -11.00 34.56 -8.17
CA ALA A 16 -10.38 34.09 -9.40
C ALA A 16 -9.62 32.77 -9.18
N LEU A 17 -8.82 32.68 -8.11
CA LEU A 17 -8.06 31.48 -7.76
C LEU A 17 -8.97 30.26 -7.53
N VAL A 18 -10.08 30.44 -6.82
CA VAL A 18 -11.06 29.37 -6.58
C VAL A 18 -11.66 28.85 -7.89
N ARG A 19 -11.94 29.74 -8.85
CA ARG A 19 -12.46 29.33 -10.16
C ARG A 19 -11.43 28.53 -10.95
N GLN A 20 -10.16 28.93 -10.90
CA GLN A 20 -9.07 28.18 -11.54
C GLN A 20 -8.86 26.80 -10.89
N LEU A 21 -8.89 26.70 -9.57
CA LEU A 21 -8.78 25.41 -8.88
C LEU A 21 -9.96 24.48 -9.17
N GLY A 22 -11.18 25.03 -9.26
CA GLY A 22 -12.36 24.27 -9.65
C GLY A 22 -12.29 23.71 -11.07
N ALA A 23 -11.78 24.49 -12.02
CA ALA A 23 -11.53 24.00 -13.38
C ALA A 23 -10.50 22.85 -13.37
N LEU A 24 -9.41 23.01 -12.61
CA LEU A 24 -8.37 21.99 -12.47
C LEU A 24 -8.87 20.69 -11.82
N LEU A 25 -9.78 20.74 -10.84
CA LEU A 25 -10.40 19.52 -10.29
C LEU A 25 -11.17 18.74 -11.35
N GLY A 26 -11.92 19.46 -12.19
CA GLY A 26 -12.73 18.88 -13.26
C GLY A 26 -11.88 18.29 -14.39
N GLU A 27 -10.87 19.04 -14.85
CA GLU A 27 -9.95 18.62 -15.92
C GLU A 27 -9.06 17.44 -15.51
N LEU A 28 -8.49 17.48 -14.31
CA LEU A 28 -7.56 16.43 -13.83
C LEU A 28 -8.29 15.23 -13.22
N GLY A 29 -9.62 15.31 -13.13
CA GLY A 29 -10.45 14.32 -12.47
C GLY A 29 -9.89 14.01 -11.10
N LEU A 30 -9.57 15.00 -10.28
CA LEU A 30 -9.07 14.78 -8.94
C LEU A 30 -10.24 14.80 -7.95
N SER A 31 -10.24 13.98 -6.89
CA SER A 31 -11.22 14.19 -5.80
C SER A 31 -10.83 15.39 -4.94
N GLU A 32 -9.64 15.92 -5.16
CA GLU A 32 -9.04 16.90 -4.29
C GLU A 32 -7.96 17.75 -5.11
N ILE A 33 -7.77 19.09 -4.92
CA ILE A 33 -6.55 19.94 -5.17
C ILE A 33 -6.08 20.88 -3.99
N GLU A 34 -4.79 20.91 -3.61
CA GLU A 34 -4.25 21.49 -2.36
C GLU A 34 -3.22 22.57 -2.74
N VAL A 35 -3.21 23.68 -2.00
CA VAL A 35 -2.59 24.97 -2.39
C VAL A 35 -1.82 25.64 -1.25
N SER A 36 -0.59 26.02 -1.57
CA SER A 36 0.45 26.40 -0.62
C SER A 36 0.71 27.91 -0.64
N HIS A 37 0.89 28.56 0.53
CA HIS A 37 1.26 29.98 0.58
C HIS A 37 2.17 30.29 1.78
N GLY A 38 3.36 30.84 1.51
CA GLY A 38 4.43 30.98 2.50
C GLY A 38 4.99 29.61 2.89
N ASP A 39 5.16 29.36 4.18
CA ASP A 39 5.70 28.09 4.68
C ASP A 39 4.67 26.95 4.70
N LEU A 40 3.45 27.21 4.22
CA LEU A 40 2.39 26.23 4.21
C LEU A 40 2.35 25.53 2.87
N ARG A 41 2.50 24.21 2.90
CA ARG A 41 2.28 23.33 1.76
C ARG A 41 0.99 22.57 1.90
N VAL A 42 0.33 22.49 0.76
CA VAL A 42 -0.95 21.86 0.62
C VAL A 42 -0.82 21.02 -0.73
N ARG A 43 -0.90 19.64 -0.74
CA ARG A 43 -1.13 18.57 -1.80
C ARG A 43 -2.44 17.68 -1.82
N LEU A 44 -3.22 17.57 -2.90
CA LEU A 44 -4.54 16.86 -2.90
C LEU A 44 -4.59 15.77 -4.01
N GLN A 45 -5.50 14.79 -3.91
CA GLN A 45 -5.46 13.55 -4.69
C GLN A 45 -6.83 12.94 -5.02
N ARG A 46 -6.90 12.00 -6.00
CA ARG A 46 -8.03 11.07 -6.18
C ARG A 46 -7.67 9.64 -5.84
N SER A 47 -8.46 9.04 -4.96
CA SER A 47 -8.50 7.59 -4.78
C SER A 47 -9.54 6.98 -5.73
N PRO A 48 -9.20 5.91 -6.48
CA PRO A 48 -10.16 5.24 -7.34
C PRO A 48 -11.27 4.61 -6.50
N VAL A 49 -12.51 4.83 -6.95
CA VAL A 49 -13.68 4.12 -6.45
C VAL A 49 -13.59 2.69 -6.98
N VAL A 50 -13.46 1.74 -6.08
CA VAL A 50 -13.86 0.35 -6.34
C VAL A 50 -15.29 0.36 -6.88
N HIS A 51 -15.50 -0.32 -8.01
CA HIS A 51 -16.82 -0.57 -8.57
C HIS A 51 -17.73 -1.17 -7.49
N GLY A 52 -18.97 -0.70 -7.46
CA GLY A 52 -19.92 -0.97 -6.38
C GLY A 52 -20.04 -2.44 -6.03
N ALA A 53 -19.80 -2.76 -4.76
CA ALA A 53 -20.33 -3.96 -4.16
C ALA A 53 -21.77 -3.64 -3.71
N ILE A 54 -22.74 -4.28 -4.37
CA ILE A 54 -24.06 -4.56 -3.81
C ILE A 54 -23.83 -5.17 -2.42
N PRO A 55 -24.61 -4.82 -1.38
CA PRO A 55 -24.48 -5.48 -0.08
C PRO A 55 -24.87 -6.95 -0.25
N VAL A 56 -23.87 -7.78 -0.54
CA VAL A 56 -23.94 -9.22 -0.34
C VAL A 56 -24.04 -9.44 1.17
N PRO A 57 -24.98 -10.28 1.62
CA PRO A 57 -25.13 -10.57 3.05
C PRO A 57 -23.79 -11.06 3.59
N ALA A 58 -23.46 -10.67 4.83
CA ALA A 58 -22.27 -11.09 5.53
C ALA A 58 -22.04 -12.59 5.34
N ALA A 59 -21.11 -12.93 4.45
CA ALA A 59 -20.57 -14.27 4.36
C ALA A 59 -19.81 -14.53 5.66
N PRO A 60 -19.93 -15.73 6.24
CA PRO A 60 -19.27 -16.06 7.50
C PRO A 60 -17.77 -15.79 7.35
N ALA A 61 -17.17 -15.28 8.43
CA ALA A 61 -15.73 -15.18 8.59
C ALA A 61 -15.08 -16.40 7.94
N ALA A 62 -14.21 -16.16 6.97
CA ALA A 62 -13.42 -17.22 6.37
C ALA A 62 -12.69 -17.91 7.52
N ALA A 63 -13.12 -19.14 7.80
CA ALA A 63 -12.32 -20.09 8.53
C ALA A 63 -10.92 -20.08 7.91
N PRO A 64 -9.85 -20.26 8.70
CA PRO A 64 -8.50 -20.32 8.16
C PRO A 64 -8.53 -21.28 6.98
N ALA A 65 -8.12 -20.79 5.81
CA ALA A 65 -7.86 -21.66 4.67
C ALA A 65 -6.98 -22.80 5.18
N PRO A 66 -7.24 -24.06 4.80
CA PRO A 66 -6.34 -25.15 5.12
C PRO A 66 -4.95 -24.69 4.72
N ALA A 67 -3.99 -24.73 5.65
CA ALA A 67 -2.59 -24.55 5.30
C ALA A 67 -2.32 -25.57 4.19
N GLU A 68 -2.22 -25.10 2.95
CA GLU A 68 -1.73 -25.92 1.86
C GLU A 68 -0.41 -26.46 2.36
N SER A 69 -0.37 -27.79 2.49
CA SER A 69 0.77 -28.45 3.10
C SER A 69 1.95 -28.16 2.19
N LEU A 70 2.79 -27.22 2.62
CA LEU A 70 4.01 -26.83 1.94
C LEU A 70 4.74 -28.10 1.52
N ALA A 71 5.14 -28.18 0.26
CA ALA A 71 5.76 -29.38 -0.28
C ALA A 71 6.94 -29.79 0.63
N PRO A 72 7.10 -31.10 0.94
CA PRO A 72 8.15 -31.54 1.85
C PRO A 72 9.53 -31.09 1.33
N GLY A 73 10.21 -30.27 2.14
CA GLY A 73 11.54 -29.73 1.82
C GLY A 73 11.57 -28.26 1.41
N THR A 74 10.46 -27.52 1.41
CA THR A 74 10.45 -26.07 1.17
C THR A 74 10.65 -25.26 2.45
N VAL A 75 11.18 -24.04 2.32
CA VAL A 75 11.41 -23.08 3.41
C VAL A 75 10.56 -21.83 3.17
N THR A 76 9.96 -21.25 4.20
CA THR A 76 9.18 -20.00 4.10
C THR A 76 10.01 -18.78 4.49
N ILE A 77 9.79 -17.67 3.80
CA ILE A 77 10.15 -16.34 4.30
C ILE A 77 8.90 -15.75 4.96
N GLU A 78 9.00 -15.40 6.23
CA GLU A 78 7.87 -14.92 7.03
C GLU A 78 8.00 -13.42 7.34
N ALA A 79 6.85 -12.78 7.58
CA ALA A 79 6.80 -11.39 8.01
C ALA A 79 7.35 -11.23 9.45
N PRO A 80 8.41 -10.44 9.66
CA PRO A 80 9.00 -10.21 10.98
C PRO A 80 8.20 -9.22 11.83
N MET A 81 7.17 -8.58 11.27
CA MET A 81 6.35 -7.57 11.92
C MET A 81 4.99 -7.43 11.23
N VAL A 82 4.04 -6.79 11.92
CA VAL A 82 2.74 -6.42 11.37
C VAL A 82 2.89 -5.16 10.49
N GLY A 83 2.26 -5.15 9.32
CA GLY A 83 2.27 -3.98 8.44
C GLY A 83 1.64 -4.25 7.08
N THR A 84 1.96 -3.41 6.10
CA THR A 84 1.55 -3.60 4.70
C THR A 84 2.74 -4.08 3.86
N PHE A 85 2.62 -5.24 3.22
CA PHE A 85 3.68 -5.82 2.42
C PHE A 85 3.71 -5.22 1.01
N TYR A 86 4.90 -4.90 0.50
CA TYR A 86 5.10 -4.50 -0.88
C TYR A 86 6.23 -5.29 -1.52
N ARG A 87 6.04 -5.61 -2.81
CA ARG A 87 6.98 -6.40 -3.61
C ARG A 87 8.14 -5.58 -4.17
N ALA A 88 8.06 -4.26 -4.11
CA ALA A 88 9.01 -3.32 -4.71
C ALA A 88 9.28 -2.14 -3.77
N ALA A 89 10.40 -1.44 -4.00
CA ALA A 89 10.79 -0.25 -3.22
C ALA A 89 9.79 0.93 -3.35
N SER A 90 8.95 0.89 -4.38
CA SER A 90 7.91 1.89 -4.65
C SER A 90 6.73 1.27 -5.40
N PRO A 91 5.54 1.88 -5.39
CA PRO A 91 4.33 1.30 -6.00
C PRO A 91 4.40 1.03 -7.51
N ALA A 92 5.32 1.69 -8.22
CA ALA A 92 5.55 1.49 -9.66
C ALA A 92 6.93 0.88 -9.97
N GLY A 93 7.68 0.48 -8.94
CA GLY A 93 8.99 -0.14 -9.09
C GLY A 93 8.90 -1.60 -9.52
N GLU A 94 10.02 -2.12 -10.05
CA GLU A 94 10.11 -3.56 -10.29
C GLU A 94 10.14 -4.34 -8.97
N PRO A 95 9.53 -5.54 -8.93
CA PRO A 95 9.62 -6.40 -7.76
C PRO A 95 11.07 -6.74 -7.44
N TYR A 96 11.42 -6.80 -6.15
CA TYR A 96 12.73 -7.29 -5.71
C TYR A 96 12.99 -8.71 -6.17
N VAL A 97 11.95 -9.56 -6.12
CA VAL A 97 11.98 -10.96 -6.57
C VAL A 97 10.68 -11.38 -7.27
N ARG A 98 10.81 -12.36 -8.16
CA ARG A 98 9.75 -13.04 -8.89
C ARG A 98 9.85 -14.54 -8.66
N GLU A 99 8.76 -15.25 -8.95
CA GLU A 99 8.79 -16.71 -8.97
C GLU A 99 9.81 -17.20 -10.00
N GLY A 100 10.59 -18.19 -9.61
CA GLY A 100 11.71 -18.71 -10.37
C GLY A 100 13.05 -18.03 -10.09
N ASP A 101 13.09 -16.89 -9.42
CA ASP A 101 14.35 -16.20 -9.06
C ASP A 101 15.08 -16.94 -7.95
N VAL A 102 16.42 -16.83 -7.95
CA VAL A 102 17.28 -17.37 -6.90
C VAL A 102 17.63 -16.28 -5.90
N VAL A 103 17.39 -16.55 -4.62
CA VAL A 103 17.74 -15.68 -3.50
C VAL A 103 18.85 -16.29 -2.66
N LYS A 104 19.63 -15.43 -2.01
CA LYS A 104 20.66 -15.79 -1.03
C LYS A 104 20.23 -15.27 0.34
N GLU A 105 20.87 -15.78 1.39
CA GLU A 105 20.74 -15.18 2.71
C GLU A 105 21.13 -13.69 2.67
N GLY A 106 20.34 -12.83 3.30
CA GLY A 106 20.49 -11.37 3.29
C GLY A 106 19.94 -10.68 2.03
N HIS A 107 19.44 -11.42 1.02
CA HIS A 107 18.86 -10.79 -0.16
C HIS A 107 17.49 -10.18 0.17
N ILE A 108 17.28 -8.92 -0.22
CA ILE A 108 16.00 -8.23 -0.02
C ILE A 108 14.95 -8.82 -0.97
N VAL A 109 13.82 -9.24 -0.42
CA VAL A 109 12.71 -9.86 -1.17
C VAL A 109 11.43 -9.00 -1.18
N GLY A 110 11.39 -7.95 -0.37
CA GLY A 110 10.24 -7.05 -0.25
C GLY A 110 10.44 -6.03 0.86
N ILE A 111 9.42 -5.22 1.10
CA ILE A 111 9.36 -4.29 2.23
C ILE A 111 8.04 -4.45 2.98
N ILE A 112 8.04 -4.15 4.28
CA ILE A 112 6.83 -3.98 5.07
C ILE A 112 6.75 -2.54 5.55
N GLU A 113 5.64 -1.87 5.23
CA GLU A 113 5.30 -0.57 5.78
C GLU A 113 4.64 -0.72 7.15
N ALA A 114 5.29 -0.20 8.18
CA ALA A 114 4.75 -0.11 9.53
C ALA A 114 4.97 1.31 10.07
N MET A 115 3.88 1.99 10.44
CA MET A 115 3.93 3.36 11.00
C MET A 115 4.71 4.37 10.11
N LYS A 116 4.54 4.31 8.79
CA LYS A 116 5.25 5.12 7.77
C LYS A 116 6.74 4.80 7.60
N LEU A 117 7.24 3.74 8.23
CA LEU A 117 8.59 3.22 8.00
C LEU A 117 8.53 2.05 7.02
N MET A 118 9.41 2.09 6.00
CA MET A 118 9.58 1.02 5.02
C MET A 118 10.72 0.12 5.48
N ASN A 119 10.39 -1.04 6.05
CA ASN A 119 11.38 -1.97 6.57
C ASN A 119 11.66 -3.08 5.55
N GLU A 120 12.92 -3.23 5.18
CA GLU A 120 13.36 -4.27 4.24
C GLU A 120 13.18 -5.66 4.83
N ILE A 121 12.73 -6.59 3.99
CA ILE A 121 12.59 -8.00 4.33
C ILE A 121 13.69 -8.77 3.62
N GLU A 122 14.57 -9.36 4.41
CA GLU A 122 15.69 -10.16 3.91
C GLU A 122 15.38 -11.66 4.00
N SER A 123 15.81 -12.42 3.00
CA SER A 123 15.75 -13.88 3.08
C SER A 123 16.75 -14.40 4.11
N ARG A 124 16.32 -15.33 4.97
CA ARG A 124 17.20 -16.04 5.92
C ARG A 124 17.78 -17.34 5.37
N ALA A 125 17.44 -17.68 4.13
CA ALA A 125 17.90 -18.90 3.47
C ALA A 125 18.23 -18.63 2.00
N ALA A 126 19.16 -19.43 1.46
CA ALA A 126 19.36 -19.50 0.02
C ALA A 126 18.37 -20.49 -0.61
N GLY A 127 17.82 -20.14 -1.76
CA GLY A 127 16.81 -20.97 -2.43
C GLY A 127 16.26 -20.32 -3.68
N ARG A 128 15.40 -21.05 -4.38
CA ARG A 128 14.62 -20.54 -5.50
C ARG A 128 13.22 -20.18 -5.02
N VAL A 129 12.74 -18.97 -5.34
CA VAL A 129 11.36 -18.58 -5.06
C VAL A 129 10.44 -19.44 -5.90
N VAL A 130 9.61 -20.26 -5.28
CA VAL A 130 8.65 -21.11 -6.00
C VAL A 130 7.25 -20.53 -5.95
N GLU A 131 6.93 -19.72 -4.95
CA GLU A 131 5.61 -19.15 -4.77
C GLU A 131 5.66 -17.83 -3.99
N VAL A 132 4.80 -16.88 -4.37
CA VAL A 132 4.53 -15.65 -3.62
C VAL A 132 3.14 -15.75 -2.99
N LEU A 133 3.08 -15.78 -1.66
CA LEU A 133 1.85 -16.07 -0.90
C LEU A 133 1.03 -14.83 -0.56
N VAL A 134 1.56 -13.63 -0.83
CA VAL A 134 0.97 -12.35 -0.43
C VAL A 134 0.96 -11.37 -1.58
N GLU A 135 -0.16 -10.70 -1.79
CA GLU A 135 -0.31 -9.69 -2.83
C GLU A 135 0.40 -8.38 -2.48
N ASN A 136 0.77 -7.60 -3.50
CA ASN A 136 1.38 -6.29 -3.29
C ASN A 136 0.37 -5.30 -2.68
N GLY A 137 0.71 -4.70 -1.55
CA GLY A 137 -0.16 -3.79 -0.80
C GLY A 137 -1.08 -4.50 0.20
N GLN A 138 -0.90 -5.81 0.42
CA GLN A 138 -1.70 -6.58 1.37
C GLN A 138 -1.20 -6.40 2.81
N ALA A 139 -2.12 -6.34 3.77
CA ALA A 139 -1.80 -6.34 5.19
C ALA A 139 -1.29 -7.73 5.62
N VAL A 140 -0.24 -7.75 6.45
CA VAL A 140 0.40 -8.97 6.96
C VAL A 140 0.59 -8.93 8.46
N GLU A 141 0.57 -10.11 9.08
CA GLU A 141 0.78 -10.32 10.51
C GLU A 141 2.17 -10.91 10.82
N TYR A 142 2.60 -10.82 12.08
CA TYR A 142 3.86 -11.43 12.50
C TYR A 142 3.84 -12.95 12.27
N GLY A 143 4.90 -13.48 11.64
CA GLY A 143 5.02 -14.90 11.31
C GLY A 143 4.20 -15.34 10.10
N GLN A 144 3.48 -14.42 9.44
CA GLN A 144 2.73 -14.77 8.23
C GLN A 144 3.71 -15.11 7.09
N PRO A 145 3.58 -16.28 6.44
CA PRO A 145 4.38 -16.62 5.27
C PRO A 145 4.16 -15.64 4.12
N LEU A 146 5.25 -15.16 3.52
CA LEU A 146 5.26 -14.23 2.38
C LEU A 146 5.69 -14.93 1.09
N PHE A 147 6.68 -15.82 1.19
CA PHE A 147 7.26 -16.55 0.07
C PHE A 147 7.55 -17.99 0.45
N VAL A 148 7.50 -18.88 -0.54
CA VAL A 148 8.00 -20.25 -0.44
C VAL A 148 9.28 -20.37 -1.27
N LEU A 149 10.30 -20.97 -0.66
CA LEU A 149 11.59 -21.26 -1.27
C LEU A 149 11.79 -22.77 -1.42
N GLU A 150 12.29 -23.19 -2.58
CA GLU A 150 12.95 -24.49 -2.74
C GLU A 150 14.46 -24.32 -2.47
N PRO A 151 15.02 -24.97 -1.44
CA PRO A 151 16.45 -24.90 -1.15
C PRO A 151 17.28 -25.42 -2.31
N LEU A 152 18.28 -24.63 -2.72
CA LEU A 152 19.27 -25.08 -3.71
C LEU A 152 20.28 -25.99 -2.98
N ARG A 153 20.34 -27.26 -3.39
CA ARG A 153 21.32 -28.24 -2.90
C ARG A 153 22.69 -28.06 -3.55
#